data_AF-H5SNU7-F1
#
_entry.id   AF-H5SNU7-F1
#
_cell.length_a   1.000
_cell.length_b   1.000
_cell.length_c   1.000
_cell.angle_alpha   90.00
_cell.angle_beta   90.00
_cell.angle_gamma   90.00
#
_symmetry.space_group_name_H-M   'P 1'
#
loop_
_entity.id
_entity.type
_entity.pdbx_description
1 polymer ?
#
loop_
_entity_poly.entity_id
_entity_poly.type
_entity_poly.pdbx_seq_one_letter_code
_entity_poly.pdbx_strand_id
1 'polypeptide(L)'
;MEVVQGAPVILLGYEVAQTLFPEEAPLGKWVQVGRTYYRVIGVMARRGSLLGSNLDSECFIPWTTGRRQAPQAALSLVVGVPSVEEVPQAMQGARTVLRQVRHLRPSDPDNFTLVQGEMVAEFFLQQLHTVTLATIGISLLTLLGATLSLTNILLVVVKERTQEIGLRMAVGAPRKAILRQFLTEAVVISVLGGGGGILLGLLIGNGVAAFLGTGFVMPWRWVALATVISALVGILAGLQPAREAARLHPIDALRYE
;
A
#
# COMPACT_ATOMS: atom_id res chain seq x y z
N MET A 1 -18.11 31.90 7.96
CA MET A 1 -18.87 33.13 8.28
C MET A 1 -19.85 32.89 9.44
N GLU A 2 -20.59 31.77 9.48
CA GLU A 2 -21.54 31.46 10.56
C GLU A 2 -20.90 31.24 11.94
N VAL A 3 -19.70 30.64 12.01
CA VAL A 3 -18.92 30.49 13.26
C VAL A 3 -18.54 31.83 13.88
N VAL A 4 -18.35 32.88 13.06
CA VAL A 4 -17.96 34.22 13.53
C VAL A 4 -19.17 34.98 14.09
N GLN A 5 -20.38 34.71 13.57
CA GLN A 5 -21.61 35.37 14.00
C GLN A 5 -22.33 34.66 15.17
N GLY A 6 -21.91 33.44 15.53
CA GLY A 6 -22.54 32.66 16.61
C GLY A 6 -23.99 32.28 16.31
N ALA A 7 -24.32 32.08 15.03
CA ALA A 7 -25.67 31.71 14.63
C ALA A 7 -26.08 30.36 15.27
N PRO A 8 -27.33 30.22 15.75
CA PRO A 8 -27.83 28.97 16.30
C PRO A 8 -28.16 28.00 15.15
N VAL A 9 -27.13 27.43 14.53
CA VAL A 9 -27.25 26.44 13.45
C VAL A 9 -26.73 25.07 13.90
N ILE A 10 -27.26 24.01 13.31
CA ILE A 10 -26.87 22.62 13.60
C ILE A 10 -26.72 21.80 12.32
N LEU A 11 -25.72 20.92 12.33
CA LEU A 11 -25.52 19.86 11.36
C LEU A 11 -25.90 18.53 12.02
N LEU A 12 -26.82 17.79 11.43
CA LEU A 12 -27.28 16.51 11.97
C LEU A 12 -26.51 15.34 11.35
N GLY A 13 -26.16 14.34 12.16
CA GLY A 13 -25.79 13.01 11.69
C GLY A 13 -26.95 12.34 10.94
N TYR A 14 -26.62 11.41 10.06
CA TYR A 14 -27.60 10.77 9.18
C TYR A 14 -28.72 10.06 9.97
N GLU A 15 -28.38 9.34 11.05
CA GLU A 15 -29.34 8.59 11.87
C GLU A 15 -30.21 9.53 12.72
N VAL A 16 -29.61 10.60 13.26
CA VAL A 16 -30.35 11.65 14.00
C VAL A 16 -31.38 12.32 13.09
N ALA A 17 -31.01 12.62 11.85
CA ALA A 17 -31.92 13.22 10.88
C ALA A 17 -33.09 12.28 10.55
N GLN A 18 -32.82 10.98 10.33
CA GLN A 18 -33.88 10.00 10.05
C GLN A 18 -34.81 9.77 11.25
N THR A 19 -34.28 9.81 12.47
CA THR A 19 -35.07 9.57 13.67
C THR A 19 -35.97 10.76 14.00
N LEU A 20 -35.45 12.00 13.84
CA LEU A 20 -36.21 13.22 14.12
C LEU A 20 -37.16 13.61 12.97
N PHE A 21 -36.82 13.27 11.73
CA PHE A 21 -37.58 13.63 10.54
C PHE A 21 -37.71 12.44 9.57
N PRO A 22 -38.49 11.40 9.93
CA PRO A 22 -38.59 10.17 9.14
C PRO A 22 -39.24 10.35 7.76
N GLU A 23 -40.20 11.26 7.64
CA GLU A 23 -40.98 11.48 6.40
C GLU A 23 -40.79 12.87 5.78
N GLU A 24 -39.95 13.71 6.38
CA GLU A 24 -39.84 15.11 5.98
C GLU A 24 -38.39 15.57 5.83
N ALA A 25 -38.15 16.55 4.94
CA ALA A 25 -36.82 17.13 4.80
C ALA A 25 -36.42 17.89 6.08
N PRO A 26 -35.24 17.59 6.67
CA PRO A 26 -34.81 18.20 7.93
C PRO A 26 -34.25 19.62 7.74
N LEU A 27 -33.87 20.00 6.51
CA LEU A 27 -33.26 21.30 6.22
C LEU A 27 -34.19 22.47 6.52
N GLY A 28 -33.67 23.50 7.19
CA GLY A 28 -34.39 24.73 7.53
C GLY A 28 -35.27 24.62 8.78
N LYS A 29 -35.46 23.42 9.33
CA LYS A 29 -36.25 23.20 10.55
C LYS A 29 -35.48 23.51 11.81
N TRP A 30 -36.19 23.60 12.92
CA TRP A 30 -35.61 23.87 14.23
C TRP A 30 -35.57 22.60 15.08
N VAL A 31 -34.42 22.33 15.67
CA VAL A 31 -34.20 21.22 16.59
C VAL A 31 -33.71 21.77 17.92
N GLN A 32 -34.24 21.25 19.02
CA GLN A 32 -33.85 21.65 20.36
C GLN A 32 -32.70 20.78 20.87
N VAL A 33 -31.60 21.41 21.29
CA VAL A 33 -30.49 20.73 21.97
C VAL A 33 -30.30 21.36 23.34
N GLY A 34 -30.64 20.61 24.38
CA GLY A 34 -30.74 21.13 25.74
C GLY A 34 -31.83 22.19 25.87
N ARG A 35 -31.45 23.46 26.07
CA ARG A 35 -32.37 24.59 26.28
C ARG A 35 -32.42 25.58 25.10
N THR A 36 -31.75 25.27 23.99
CA THR A 36 -31.60 26.18 22.85
C THR A 36 -32.08 25.53 21.57
N TYR A 37 -32.79 26.30 20.75
CA TYR A 37 -33.23 25.89 19.41
C TYR A 37 -32.16 26.23 18.37
N TYR A 38 -31.88 25.28 17.50
CA TYR A 38 -30.93 25.41 16.41
C TYR A 38 -31.59 25.12 15.07
N ARG A 39 -31.29 25.93 14.05
CA ARG A 39 -31.77 25.72 12.68
C ARG A 39 -30.88 24.70 11.97
N VAL A 40 -31.49 23.66 11.40
CA VAL A 40 -30.78 22.63 10.64
C VAL A 40 -30.34 23.21 9.30
N ILE A 41 -29.03 23.20 9.05
CA ILE A 41 -28.44 23.70 7.78
C ILE A 41 -27.92 22.59 6.88
N GLY A 42 -27.78 21.37 7.41
CA GLY A 42 -27.25 20.24 6.66
C GLY A 42 -27.38 18.93 7.42
N VAL A 43 -27.32 17.84 6.66
CA VAL A 43 -27.23 16.47 7.16
C VAL A 43 -25.94 15.87 6.62
N MET A 44 -25.20 15.18 7.49
CA MET A 44 -23.98 14.50 7.10
C MET A 44 -24.29 13.28 6.24
N ALA A 45 -23.39 12.99 5.29
CA ALA A 45 -23.45 11.74 4.54
C ALA A 45 -23.28 10.56 5.49
N ARG A 46 -24.04 9.48 5.27
CA ARG A 46 -23.96 8.24 6.04
C ARG A 46 -22.55 7.67 5.96
N ARG A 47 -21.89 7.52 7.10
CA ARG A 47 -20.54 6.91 7.21
C ARG A 47 -20.57 5.55 7.88
N GLY A 48 -21.67 5.19 8.55
CA GLY A 48 -21.82 3.94 9.28
C GLY A 48 -21.04 3.94 10.60
N SER A 49 -21.15 2.82 11.32
CA SER A 49 -20.39 2.59 12.55
C SER A 49 -19.02 2.00 12.21
N LEU A 50 -17.95 2.68 12.60
CA LEU A 50 -16.60 2.13 12.59
C LEU A 50 -16.13 1.96 14.03
N LEU A 51 -15.64 0.76 14.35
CA LEU A 51 -14.97 0.44 15.62
C LEU A 51 -15.77 0.84 16.87
N GLY A 52 -17.10 0.64 16.85
CA GLY A 52 -17.99 0.95 17.97
C GLY A 52 -18.34 2.43 18.15
N SER A 53 -17.80 3.32 17.30
CA SER A 53 -18.19 4.73 17.23
C SER A 53 -19.21 4.94 16.10
N ASN A 54 -20.39 5.44 16.44
CA ASN A 54 -21.43 5.74 15.47
C ASN A 54 -21.48 7.25 15.19
N LEU A 55 -20.72 7.67 14.17
CA LEU A 55 -20.69 9.07 13.74
C LEU A 55 -22.03 9.52 13.12
N ASP A 56 -22.90 8.58 12.75
CA ASP A 56 -24.22 8.90 12.19
C ASP A 56 -25.21 9.33 13.28
N SER A 57 -24.93 9.05 14.57
CA SER A 57 -25.76 9.44 15.72
C SER A 57 -25.28 10.73 16.42
N GLU A 58 -24.29 11.43 15.87
CA GLU A 58 -23.77 12.68 16.44
C GLU A 58 -24.38 13.92 15.76
N CYS A 59 -24.30 15.07 16.42
CA CYS A 59 -24.68 16.36 15.84
C CYS A 59 -23.62 17.42 16.13
N PHE A 60 -23.43 18.35 15.20
CA PHE A 60 -22.39 19.36 15.26
C PHE A 60 -23.01 20.75 15.32
N ILE A 61 -22.58 21.53 16.31
CA ILE A 61 -22.94 22.95 16.47
C ILE A 61 -21.67 23.80 16.41
N PRO A 62 -21.76 25.08 16.00
CA PRO A 62 -20.61 25.98 16.02
C PRO A 62 -19.99 26.07 17.41
N TRP A 63 -18.65 25.98 17.47
CA TRP A 63 -17.89 26.03 18.73
C TRP A 63 -18.25 27.24 19.59
N THR A 64 -18.43 28.41 18.98
CA THR A 64 -18.81 29.65 19.67
C THR A 64 -20.14 29.55 20.41
N THR A 65 -21.10 28.80 19.88
CA THR A 65 -22.43 28.63 20.47
C THR A 65 -22.39 27.55 21.54
N GLY A 66 -21.73 26.42 21.26
CA GLY A 66 -21.51 25.35 22.24
C GLY A 66 -20.72 25.81 23.47
N ARG A 67 -19.70 26.65 23.29
CA ARG A 67 -18.90 27.19 24.40
C ARG A 67 -19.70 28.10 25.34
N ARG A 68 -20.71 28.82 24.84
CA ARG A 68 -21.62 29.61 25.69
C ARG A 68 -22.55 28.70 26.49
N GLN A 69 -23.02 27.60 25.88
CA GLN A 69 -23.92 26.66 26.53
C GLN A 69 -23.21 25.78 27.58
N ALA A 70 -21.95 25.43 27.33
CA ALA A 70 -21.13 24.61 28.21
C ALA A 70 -19.73 25.23 28.38
N PRO A 71 -19.60 26.32 29.17
CA PRO A 71 -18.32 27.02 29.33
C PRO A 71 -17.24 26.15 30.00
N GLN A 72 -17.66 25.18 30.82
CA GLN A 72 -16.77 24.24 31.50
C GLN A 72 -16.41 22.99 30.67
N ALA A 73 -16.96 22.84 29.47
CA ALA A 73 -16.65 21.69 28.63
C ALA A 73 -15.16 21.68 28.26
N ALA A 74 -14.55 20.49 28.30
CA ALA A 74 -13.19 20.28 27.86
C ALA A 74 -13.07 20.65 26.38
N LEU A 75 -12.01 21.40 26.03
CA LEU A 75 -11.70 21.71 24.64
C LEU A 75 -10.92 20.53 24.06
N SER A 76 -11.52 19.83 23.11
CA SER A 76 -10.83 18.87 22.25
C SER A 76 -10.55 19.54 20.90
N LEU A 77 -9.29 19.52 20.48
CA LEU A 77 -8.84 20.05 19.19
C LEU A 77 -8.42 18.88 18.31
N VAL A 78 -9.06 18.76 17.14
CA VAL A 78 -8.67 17.80 16.12
C VAL A 78 -7.91 18.56 15.04
N VAL A 79 -6.68 18.12 14.77
CA VAL A 79 -5.81 18.71 13.73
C VAL A 79 -5.58 17.65 12.66
N GLY A 80 -5.93 17.97 11.42
CA GLY A 80 -5.66 17.12 10.27
C GLY A 80 -4.22 17.26 9.81
N VAL A 81 -3.54 16.13 9.62
CA VAL A 81 -2.19 16.06 9.04
C VAL A 81 -2.30 15.46 7.63
N PRO A 82 -1.58 15.97 6.62
CA PRO A 82 -1.72 15.50 5.24
C PRO A 82 -1.25 14.06 5.01
N SER A 83 -0.26 13.60 5.78
CA SER A 83 0.37 12.28 5.66
C SER A 83 0.56 11.67 7.05
N VAL A 84 0.48 10.34 7.13
CA VAL A 84 0.63 9.59 8.40
C VAL A 84 2.09 9.64 8.88
N GLU A 85 3.04 9.68 7.95
CA GLU A 85 4.47 9.77 8.22
C GLU A 85 4.87 11.08 8.92
N GLU A 86 4.11 12.15 8.70
CA GLU A 86 4.36 13.48 9.29
C GLU A 86 3.77 13.64 10.70
N VAL A 87 2.90 12.73 11.13
CA VAL A 87 2.18 12.83 12.40
C VAL A 87 3.11 12.98 13.62
N PRO A 88 4.24 12.23 13.74
CA PRO A 88 5.15 12.41 14.87
C PRO A 88 5.76 13.82 14.95
N GLN A 89 6.12 14.39 13.80
CA GLN A 89 6.66 15.76 13.74
C GLN A 89 5.56 16.80 14.03
N ALA A 90 4.38 16.62 13.47
CA ALA A 90 3.23 17.49 13.71
C ALA A 90 2.82 17.51 15.19
N MET A 91 2.85 16.35 15.86
CA MET A 91 2.58 16.25 17.30
C MET A 91 3.61 17.00 18.16
N GLN A 92 4.90 16.90 17.82
CA GLN A 92 5.94 17.66 18.51
C GLN A 92 5.78 19.17 18.33
N GLY A 93 5.43 19.60 17.11
CA GLY A 93 5.10 20.99 16.82
C GLY A 93 3.90 21.48 17.62
N ALA A 94 2.81 20.70 17.62
CA ALA A 94 1.59 21.00 18.37
C ALA A 94 1.85 21.08 19.88
N ARG A 95 2.65 20.17 20.44
CA ARG A 95 3.07 20.19 21.85
C ARG A 95 3.79 21.49 22.18
N THR A 96 4.75 21.90 21.34
CA THR A 96 5.54 23.11 21.55
C THR A 96 4.65 24.35 21.58
N VAL A 97 3.76 24.47 20.59
CA VAL A 97 2.82 25.60 20.49
C VAL A 97 1.86 25.62 21.67
N LEU A 98 1.28 24.47 22.05
CA LEU A 98 0.36 24.39 23.20
C LEU A 98 1.05 24.75 24.52
N ARG A 99 2.30 24.32 24.74
CA ARG A 99 3.07 24.72 25.93
C ARG A 99 3.30 26.23 25.98
N GLN A 100 3.58 26.87 24.84
CA GLN A 100 3.72 28.33 24.76
C GLN A 100 2.40 29.05 25.07
N VAL A 101 1.30 28.63 24.45
CA VAL A 101 -0.05 29.20 24.68
C VAL A 101 -0.49 29.03 26.14
N ARG A 102 -0.09 27.94 26.79
CA ARG A 102 -0.39 27.64 28.20
C ARG A 102 0.64 28.21 29.18
N HIS A 103 1.65 28.95 28.69
CA HIS A 103 2.73 29.53 29.48
C HIS A 103 3.48 28.52 30.38
N LEU A 104 3.68 27.28 29.89
CA LEU A 104 4.39 26.23 30.62
C LEU A 104 5.90 26.39 30.45
N ARG A 105 6.66 26.37 31.56
CA ARG A 105 8.14 26.40 31.51
C ARG A 105 8.67 25.04 31.06
N PRO A 106 9.93 24.94 30.58
CA PRO A 106 10.51 23.67 30.14
C PRO A 106 10.47 22.55 31.20
N SER A 107 10.54 22.91 32.47
CA SER A 107 10.50 21.99 33.61
C SER A 107 9.09 21.59 34.05
N ASP A 108 8.04 22.30 33.61
CA ASP A 108 6.67 22.02 34.04
C ASP A 108 6.10 20.82 33.25
N PRO A 109 5.37 19.89 33.90
CA PRO A 109 4.69 18.80 33.19
C PRO A 109 3.56 19.33 32.30
N ASP A 110 3.22 18.58 31.25
CA ASP A 110 2.09 18.95 30.39
C ASP A 110 0.77 18.83 31.14
N ASN A 111 -0.07 19.87 31.06
CA ASN A 111 -1.42 19.90 31.62
C ASN A 111 -2.51 19.61 30.57
N PHE A 112 -2.12 19.01 29.44
CA PHE A 112 -2.99 18.63 28.33
C PHE A 112 -2.58 17.25 27.81
N THR A 113 -3.55 16.55 27.23
CA THR A 113 -3.32 15.24 26.62
C THR A 113 -3.28 15.40 25.11
N LEU A 114 -2.23 14.90 24.49
CA LEU A 114 -2.17 14.72 23.04
C LEU A 114 -2.60 13.27 22.78
N VAL A 115 -3.78 13.11 22.20
CA VAL A 115 -4.25 11.83 21.71
C VAL A 115 -4.04 11.84 20.21
N GLN A 116 -3.09 11.03 19.74
CA GLN A 116 -2.98 10.79 18.31
C GLN A 116 -4.17 9.92 17.90
N GLY A 117 -4.68 10.07 16.68
CA GLY A 117 -5.63 9.13 16.07
C GLY A 117 -5.01 7.75 15.76
N GLU A 118 -4.01 7.32 16.55
CA GLU A 118 -3.12 6.18 16.36
C GLU A 118 -3.88 4.88 16.18
N MET A 119 -4.90 4.62 17.01
CA MET A 119 -5.51 3.29 17.05
C MET A 119 -6.01 2.80 15.68
N VAL A 120 -6.51 3.71 14.84
CA VAL A 120 -7.00 3.33 13.51
C VAL A 120 -5.84 3.28 12.52
N ALA A 121 -5.00 4.33 12.46
CA ALA A 121 -3.91 4.40 11.51
C ALA A 121 -2.82 3.35 11.76
N GLU A 122 -2.39 3.17 13.02
CA GLU A 122 -1.42 2.14 13.41
C GLU A 122 -1.96 0.73 13.20
N PHE A 123 -3.25 0.48 13.47
CA PHE A 123 -3.85 -0.81 13.15
C PHE A 123 -3.77 -1.11 11.64
N PHE A 124 -4.12 -0.15 10.79
CA PHE A 124 -3.98 -0.32 9.35
C PHE A 124 -2.51 -0.48 8.92
N LEU A 125 -1.59 0.32 9.46
CA LEU A 125 -0.17 0.23 9.14
C LEU A 125 0.45 -1.09 9.58
N GLN A 126 0.13 -1.60 10.76
CA GLN A 126 0.59 -2.89 11.25
C GLN A 126 0.05 -4.05 10.41
N GLN A 127 -1.21 -3.98 10.00
CA GLN A 127 -1.80 -4.98 9.11
C GLN A 127 -1.14 -4.96 7.73
N LEU A 128 -0.96 -3.78 7.14
CA LEU A 128 -0.26 -3.61 5.86
C LEU A 128 1.19 -4.11 5.94
N HIS A 129 1.89 -3.83 7.04
CA HIS A 129 3.25 -4.31 7.26
C HIS A 129 3.31 -5.84 7.34
N THR A 130 2.38 -6.46 8.07
CA THR A 130 2.30 -7.92 8.21
C THR A 130 1.98 -8.60 6.87
N VAL A 131 1.02 -8.06 6.12
CA VAL A 131 0.69 -8.55 4.77
C VAL A 131 1.88 -8.38 3.82
N THR A 132 2.60 -7.27 3.91
CA THR A 132 3.80 -7.02 3.08
C THR A 132 4.88 -8.06 3.37
N LEU A 133 5.19 -8.31 4.65
CA LEU A 133 6.17 -9.32 5.05
C LEU A 133 5.78 -10.73 4.59
N ALA A 134 4.51 -11.10 4.76
CA ALA A 134 3.99 -12.38 4.29
C ALA A 134 4.14 -12.51 2.76
N THR A 135 3.81 -11.46 2.02
CA THR A 135 3.91 -11.42 0.56
C THR A 135 5.36 -11.52 0.09
N ILE A 136 6.30 -10.86 0.76
CA ILE A 136 7.74 -10.99 0.48
C ILE A 136 8.18 -12.44 0.68
N GLY A 137 7.76 -13.08 1.78
CA GLY A 137 8.07 -14.48 2.05
C GLY A 137 7.55 -15.43 0.97
N ILE A 138 6.28 -15.30 0.58
CA ILE A 138 5.67 -16.11 -0.49
C ILE A 138 6.38 -15.85 -1.82
N SER A 139 6.65 -14.59 -2.14
CA SER A 139 7.35 -14.20 -3.37
C SER A 139 8.73 -14.84 -3.46
N LEU A 140 9.49 -14.87 -2.37
CA LEU A 140 10.80 -15.52 -2.33
C LEU A 140 10.70 -17.03 -2.57
N LEU A 141 9.73 -17.71 -1.95
CA LEU A 141 9.50 -19.14 -2.17
C LEU A 141 9.12 -19.43 -3.63
N THR A 142 8.20 -18.64 -4.20
CA THR A 142 7.83 -18.76 -5.61
C THR A 142 9.01 -18.50 -6.54
N LEU A 143 9.85 -17.51 -6.23
CA LEU A 143 11.06 -17.19 -7.00
C LEU A 143 12.06 -18.35 -7.00
N LEU A 144 12.31 -18.96 -5.84
CA LEU A 144 13.17 -20.13 -5.71
C LEU A 144 12.62 -21.31 -6.50
N GLY A 145 11.32 -21.61 -6.36
CA GLY A 145 10.66 -22.67 -7.12
C GLY A 145 10.73 -22.45 -8.63
N ALA A 146 10.50 -21.23 -9.10
CA ALA A 146 10.63 -20.86 -10.50
C ALA A 146 12.06 -21.01 -11.01
N THR A 147 13.06 -20.62 -10.20
CA THR A 147 14.48 -20.80 -10.55
C THR A 147 14.82 -22.27 -10.73
N LEU A 148 14.41 -23.13 -9.80
CA LEU A 148 14.65 -24.58 -9.88
C LEU A 148 13.93 -25.23 -11.06
N SER A 149 12.69 -24.83 -11.32
CA SER A 149 11.91 -25.30 -12.46
C SER A 149 12.59 -24.95 -13.78
N LEU A 150 13.03 -23.69 -13.92
CA LEU A 150 13.73 -23.22 -15.11
C LEU A 150 15.06 -23.95 -15.31
N THR A 151 15.85 -24.16 -14.25
CA THR A 151 17.10 -24.94 -14.31
C THR A 151 16.85 -26.34 -14.85
N ASN A 152 15.80 -27.03 -14.37
CA ASN A 152 15.50 -28.39 -14.79
C ASN A 152 15.11 -28.47 -16.28
N ILE A 153 14.27 -27.54 -16.74
CA ILE A 153 13.89 -27.46 -18.16
C ILE A 153 15.14 -27.23 -19.01
N LEU A 154 16.01 -26.28 -18.62
CA LEU A 154 17.24 -25.99 -19.36
C LEU A 154 18.22 -27.18 -19.40
N LEU A 155 18.29 -27.97 -18.33
CA LEU A 155 19.09 -29.20 -18.30
C LEU A 155 18.57 -30.23 -19.31
N VAL A 156 17.25 -30.40 -19.41
CA VAL A 156 16.63 -31.29 -20.41
C VAL A 156 16.93 -30.79 -21.82
N VAL A 157 16.78 -29.49 -22.08
CA VAL A 157 17.07 -28.88 -23.39
C VAL A 157 18.54 -29.09 -23.81
N VAL A 158 19.49 -28.96 -22.87
CA VAL A 158 20.91 -29.22 -23.15
C VAL A 158 21.14 -30.69 -23.52
N LYS A 159 20.46 -31.63 -22.84
CA LYS A 159 20.55 -33.06 -23.13
C LYS A 159 19.97 -33.42 -24.50
N GLU A 160 18.84 -32.83 -24.88
CA GLU A 160 18.24 -33.02 -26.21
C GLU A 160 19.14 -32.49 -27.34
N ARG A 161 19.81 -31.35 -27.11
CA ARG A 161 20.69 -30.71 -28.11
C ARG A 161 22.15 -31.14 -28.03
N THR A 162 22.47 -32.25 -27.36
CA THR A 162 23.86 -32.68 -27.12
C THR A 162 24.67 -32.85 -28.41
N GLN A 163 24.09 -33.48 -29.44
CA GLN A 163 24.74 -33.70 -30.74
C GLN A 163 25.06 -32.39 -31.46
N GLU A 164 24.14 -31.41 -31.46
CA GLU A 164 24.35 -30.10 -32.07
C GLU A 164 25.49 -29.33 -31.38
N ILE A 165 25.54 -29.38 -30.04
CA ILE A 165 26.60 -28.74 -29.25
C ILE A 165 27.95 -29.41 -29.55
N GLY A 166 27.97 -30.75 -29.63
CA GLY A 166 29.13 -31.54 -30.02
C GLY A 166 29.70 -31.16 -31.39
N LEU A 167 28.82 -31.04 -32.39
CA LEU A 167 29.21 -30.63 -33.74
C LEU A 167 29.81 -29.21 -33.75
N ARG A 168 29.20 -28.25 -33.04
CA ARG A 168 29.75 -26.88 -32.94
C ARG A 168 31.15 -26.86 -32.32
N MET A 169 31.38 -27.67 -31.29
CA MET A 169 32.70 -27.77 -30.66
C MET A 169 33.72 -28.48 -31.55
N ALA A 170 33.30 -29.50 -32.32
CA ALA A 170 34.17 -30.20 -33.27
C ALA A 170 34.66 -29.28 -34.41
N VAL A 171 33.83 -28.32 -34.81
CA VAL A 171 34.18 -27.29 -35.81
C VAL A 171 35.01 -26.13 -35.19
N GLY A 172 35.30 -26.18 -33.88
CA GLY A 172 36.23 -25.26 -33.21
C GLY A 172 35.59 -24.19 -32.32
N ALA A 173 34.29 -24.27 -31.99
CA ALA A 173 33.67 -23.31 -31.08
C ALA A 173 34.29 -23.40 -29.66
N PRO A 174 34.75 -22.28 -29.08
CA PRO A 174 35.32 -22.31 -27.73
C PRO A 174 34.23 -22.56 -26.69
N ARG A 175 34.54 -23.31 -25.62
CA ARG A 175 33.63 -23.61 -24.50
C ARG A 175 32.95 -22.35 -23.91
N LYS A 176 33.67 -21.21 -23.90
CA LYS A 176 33.15 -19.91 -23.45
C LYS A 176 32.02 -19.36 -24.36
N ALA A 177 32.04 -19.64 -25.65
CA ALA A 177 30.97 -19.24 -26.57
C ALA A 177 29.69 -20.04 -26.30
N ILE A 178 29.82 -21.36 -26.12
CA ILE A 178 28.71 -22.24 -25.74
C ILE A 178 28.10 -21.79 -24.40
N LEU A 179 28.94 -21.55 -23.40
CA LEU A 179 28.50 -21.05 -22.09
C LEU A 179 27.70 -19.74 -22.22
N ARG A 180 28.23 -18.75 -22.97
CA ARG A 180 27.56 -17.46 -23.17
C ARG A 180 26.23 -17.61 -23.89
N GLN A 181 26.15 -18.45 -24.91
CA GLN A 181 24.92 -18.70 -25.67
C GLN A 181 23.79 -19.20 -24.76
N PHE A 182 24.03 -20.29 -24.02
CA PHE A 182 23.01 -20.86 -23.13
C PHE A 182 22.65 -19.92 -21.98
N LEU A 183 23.63 -19.18 -21.44
CA LEU A 183 23.36 -18.19 -20.41
C LEU A 183 22.50 -17.03 -20.94
N THR A 184 22.78 -16.54 -22.15
CA THR A 184 21.95 -15.51 -22.78
C THR A 184 20.55 -16.02 -23.10
N GLU A 185 20.40 -17.28 -23.53
CA GLU A 185 19.09 -17.90 -23.77
C GLU A 185 18.27 -17.95 -22.47
N ALA A 186 18.88 -18.39 -21.36
CA ALA A 186 18.24 -18.43 -20.05
C ALA A 186 17.83 -17.03 -19.55
N VAL A 187 18.71 -16.02 -19.70
CA VAL A 187 18.42 -14.64 -19.31
C VAL A 187 17.30 -14.04 -20.16
N VAL A 188 17.32 -14.25 -21.47
CA VAL A 188 16.27 -13.74 -22.37
C VAL A 188 14.92 -14.36 -22.03
N ILE A 189 14.86 -15.68 -21.82
CA ILE A 189 13.62 -16.36 -21.40
C ILE A 189 13.10 -15.78 -20.08
N SER A 190 14.00 -15.60 -19.10
CA SER A 190 13.61 -15.08 -17.78
C SER A 190 13.16 -13.62 -17.82
N VAL A 191 13.82 -12.76 -18.60
CA VAL A 191 13.44 -11.35 -18.77
C VAL A 191 12.12 -11.22 -19.53
N LEU A 192 11.89 -12.02 -20.58
CA LEU A 192 10.61 -12.04 -21.29
C LEU A 192 9.47 -12.52 -20.40
N GLY A 193 9.70 -13.59 -19.63
CA GLY A 193 8.73 -14.08 -18.63
C GLY A 193 8.46 -13.04 -17.54
N GLY A 194 9.51 -12.38 -17.04
CA GLY A 194 9.41 -11.28 -16.08
C GLY A 194 8.63 -10.08 -16.63
N GLY A 195 8.89 -9.68 -17.87
CA GLY A 195 8.14 -8.65 -18.57
C GLY A 195 6.67 -9.00 -18.72
N GLY A 196 6.36 -10.24 -19.08
CA GLY A 196 4.98 -10.75 -19.11
C GLY A 196 4.31 -10.72 -17.74
N GLY A 197 5.02 -11.13 -16.69
CA GLY A 197 4.55 -11.08 -15.31
C GLY A 197 4.28 -9.66 -14.82
N ILE A 198 5.16 -8.70 -15.14
CA ILE A 198 4.98 -7.28 -14.83
C ILE A 198 3.73 -6.74 -15.53
N LEU A 199 3.55 -7.05 -16.81
CA LEU A 199 2.39 -6.62 -17.59
C LEU A 199 1.09 -7.18 -17.01
N LEU A 200 1.04 -8.48 -16.69
CA LEU A 200 -0.12 -9.10 -16.04
C LEU A 200 -0.40 -8.49 -14.66
N GLY A 201 0.65 -8.27 -13.86
CA GLY A 201 0.52 -7.63 -12.55
C GLY A 201 -0.04 -6.20 -12.65
N LEU A 202 0.41 -5.43 -13.65
CA LEU A 202 -0.10 -4.08 -13.90
C LEU A 202 -1.56 -4.09 -14.35
N LEU A 203 -1.96 -5.03 -15.22
CA LEU A 203 -3.35 -5.15 -15.67
C LEU A 203 -4.28 -5.53 -14.53
N ILE A 204 -3.92 -6.54 -13.73
CA ILE A 204 -4.72 -6.99 -12.59
C ILE A 204 -4.77 -5.88 -11.54
N GLY A 205 -3.62 -5.29 -11.19
CA GLY A 205 -3.53 -4.24 -10.19
C GLY A 205 -4.36 -3.00 -10.55
N ASN A 206 -4.27 -2.52 -11.79
CA ASN A 206 -5.07 -1.38 -12.24
C ASN A 206 -6.54 -1.74 -12.48
N GLY A 207 -6.86 -2.99 -12.81
CA GLY A 207 -8.24 -3.47 -12.86
C GLY A 207 -8.93 -3.39 -11.50
N VAL A 208 -8.21 -3.79 -10.44
CA VAL A 208 -8.69 -3.65 -9.05
C VAL A 208 -8.76 -2.17 -8.65
N ALA A 209 -7.76 -1.36 -9.01
CA ALA A 209 -7.76 0.08 -8.72
C ALA A 209 -8.98 0.79 -9.32
N ALA A 210 -9.27 0.51 -10.59
CA ALA A 210 -10.45 1.05 -11.28
C ALA A 210 -11.76 0.64 -10.59
N PHE A 211 -11.87 -0.60 -10.11
CA PHE A 211 -13.04 -1.07 -9.36
C PHE A 211 -13.21 -0.34 -8.01
N LEU A 212 -12.11 -0.03 -7.34
CA LEU A 212 -12.08 0.71 -6.08
C LEU A 212 -12.20 2.23 -6.25
N GLY A 213 -12.24 2.73 -7.49
CA GLY A 213 -12.22 4.16 -7.80
C GLY A 213 -10.89 4.84 -7.47
N THR A 214 -9.83 4.05 -7.23
CA THR A 214 -8.48 4.58 -7.06
C THR A 214 -7.86 4.78 -8.44
N GLY A 215 -7.18 5.90 -8.64
CA GLY A 215 -6.58 6.25 -9.93
C GLY A 215 -5.54 5.24 -10.40
N PHE A 216 -5.08 5.38 -11.65
CA PHE A 216 -4.01 4.55 -12.21
C PHE A 216 -2.70 4.70 -11.41
N VAL A 217 -2.11 3.59 -11.00
CA VAL A 217 -0.84 3.57 -10.26
C VAL A 217 0.21 2.78 -11.04
N MET A 218 1.31 3.46 -11.39
CA MET A 218 2.49 2.83 -12.01
C MET A 218 3.70 2.92 -11.06
N PRO A 219 4.06 1.82 -10.37
CA PRO A 219 5.17 1.81 -9.44
C PRO A 219 6.51 1.55 -10.16
N TRP A 220 7.06 2.57 -10.83
CA TRP A 220 8.30 2.47 -11.61
C TRP A 220 9.48 1.82 -10.88
N ARG A 221 9.63 2.12 -9.58
CA ARG A 221 10.68 1.52 -8.72
C ARG A 221 10.55 0.01 -8.60
N TRP A 222 9.33 -0.49 -8.40
CA TRP A 222 9.05 -1.92 -8.26
C TRP A 222 9.18 -2.65 -9.60
N VAL A 223 8.78 -2.00 -10.70
CA VAL A 223 8.99 -2.53 -12.06
C VAL A 223 10.48 -2.71 -12.35
N ALA A 224 11.30 -1.68 -12.10
CA ALA A 224 12.75 -1.76 -12.31
C ALA A 224 13.39 -2.86 -11.44
N LEU A 225 12.98 -2.97 -10.18
CA LEU A 225 13.46 -4.01 -9.27
C LEU A 225 13.09 -5.41 -9.78
N ALA A 226 11.85 -5.62 -10.22
CA ALA A 226 11.39 -6.89 -10.78
C ALA A 226 12.19 -7.27 -12.03
N THR A 227 12.47 -6.32 -12.93
CA THR A 227 13.30 -6.58 -14.12
C THR A 227 14.72 -7.03 -13.75
N VAL A 228 15.36 -6.39 -12.77
CA VAL A 228 16.69 -6.80 -12.28
C VAL A 228 16.65 -8.19 -11.65
N ILE A 229 15.63 -8.48 -10.85
CA ILE A 229 15.44 -9.79 -10.22
C ILE A 229 15.23 -10.88 -11.28
N SER A 230 14.41 -10.64 -12.31
CA SER A 230 14.23 -11.59 -13.42
C SER A 230 15.55 -11.88 -14.14
N ALA A 231 16.36 -10.86 -14.43
CA ALA A 231 17.67 -11.08 -15.03
C ALA A 231 18.59 -11.94 -14.12
N LEU A 232 18.61 -11.67 -12.82
CA LEU A 232 19.38 -12.46 -11.85
C LEU A 232 18.90 -13.91 -11.78
N VAL A 233 17.59 -14.15 -11.77
CA VAL A 233 17.02 -15.51 -11.79
C VAL A 233 17.43 -16.26 -13.04
N GLY A 234 17.37 -15.62 -14.22
CA GLY A 234 17.83 -16.23 -15.47
C GLY A 234 19.31 -16.60 -15.44
N ILE A 235 20.17 -15.76 -14.84
CA ILE A 235 21.59 -16.06 -14.65
C ILE A 235 21.77 -17.26 -13.72
N LEU A 236 21.10 -17.27 -12.56
CA LEU A 236 21.23 -18.33 -11.56
C LEU A 236 20.72 -19.67 -12.10
N ALA A 237 19.56 -19.68 -12.75
CA ALA A 237 18.97 -20.87 -13.35
C ALA A 237 19.80 -21.40 -14.54
N GLY A 238 20.36 -20.50 -15.36
CA GLY A 238 21.13 -20.87 -16.54
C GLY A 238 22.57 -21.32 -16.24
N LEU A 239 23.12 -20.99 -15.06
CA LEU A 239 24.55 -21.19 -14.78
C LEU A 239 24.98 -22.66 -14.80
N GLN A 240 24.20 -23.54 -14.16
CA GLN A 240 24.47 -24.98 -14.12
C GLN A 240 24.35 -25.63 -15.52
N PRO A 241 23.20 -25.54 -16.22
CA PRO A 241 23.03 -26.17 -17.53
C PRO A 241 24.02 -25.63 -18.57
N ALA A 242 24.31 -24.32 -18.57
CA ALA A 242 25.30 -23.76 -19.49
C ALA A 242 26.71 -24.30 -19.22
N ARG A 243 27.07 -24.56 -17.95
CA ARG A 243 28.35 -25.20 -17.60
C ARG A 243 28.39 -26.66 -18.03
N GLU A 244 27.30 -27.40 -17.91
CA GLU A 244 27.20 -28.77 -18.40
C GLU A 244 27.37 -28.81 -19.92
N ALA A 245 26.64 -27.97 -20.66
CA ALA A 245 26.76 -27.84 -22.12
C ALA A 245 28.20 -27.53 -22.57
N ALA A 246 28.87 -26.60 -21.88
CA ALA A 246 30.23 -26.18 -22.22
C ALA A 246 31.32 -27.22 -21.86
N ARG A 247 31.00 -28.24 -21.04
CA ARG A 247 31.94 -29.29 -20.61
C ARG A 247 31.81 -30.57 -21.43
N LEU A 248 30.81 -30.69 -22.30
CA LEU A 248 30.64 -31.82 -23.19
C LEU A 248 31.89 -32.07 -24.03
N HIS A 249 32.24 -33.35 -24.22
CA HIS A 249 33.35 -33.78 -25.06
C HIS A 249 32.83 -34.05 -26.49
N PRO A 250 33.47 -33.49 -27.54
CA PRO A 250 32.98 -33.62 -28.92
C PRO A 250 32.85 -35.07 -29.39
N ILE A 251 33.77 -35.93 -28.94
CA ILE A 251 33.81 -37.35 -29.31
C ILE A 251 32.63 -38.10 -28.67
N ASP A 252 32.31 -37.81 -27.41
CA ASP A 252 31.19 -38.47 -26.71
C ASP A 252 29.83 -37.99 -27.24
N ALA A 253 29.74 -36.72 -27.65
CA ALA A 253 28.52 -36.14 -28.21
C ALA A 253 28.14 -36.71 -29.59
N LEU A 254 29.10 -37.23 -30.36
CA LEU A 254 28.89 -37.83 -31.68
C LEU A 254 28.75 -39.36 -31.65
N ARG A 255 29.04 -39.98 -30.51
CA ARG A 255 29.03 -41.44 -30.33
C ARG A 255 27.72 -41.97 -29.74
N TYR A 256 26.79 -41.09 -29.41
CA TYR A 256 25.45 -41.44 -28.91
C TYR A 256 24.54 -41.83 -30.09
N GLU A 257 24.20 -43.13 -30.17
CA GLU A 257 22.88 -43.60 -30.61
C GLU A 257 21.84 -43.31 -29.53
#